data_AF-A0A2P5A5F9-F1
#
_entry.id   AF-A0A2P5A5F9-F1
#
_cell.length_a   1.000
_cell.length_b   1.000
_cell.length_c   1.000
_cell.angle_alpha   90.00
_cell.angle_beta   90.00
_cell.angle_gamma   90.00
#
_symmetry.space_group_name_H-M   'P 1'
#
loop_
_entity.id
_entity.type
_entity.pdbx_description
1 polymer ?
#
loop_
_entity_poly.entity_id
_entity_poly.type
_entity_poly.pdbx_seq_one_letter_code
_entity_poly.pdbx_strand_id
1 'polypeptide(L)'
;MERESYENVITVLSIDGGGIRGIIPGTILSCLESELQKLDGEEARIADYFDVIAGTSTGGLVTAMLTAPDENKRPLFAAKDINDFYLEHCPKIFPQER
;
A
#
# COMPACT_ATOMS: atom_id res chain seq x y z
N MET A 1 1.71 -33.91 -3.50
CA MET A 1 0.77 -32.86 -3.92
C MET A 1 1.59 -31.90 -4.74
N GLU A 2 1.55 -32.03 -6.06
CA GLU A 2 2.32 -31.19 -6.97
C GLU A 2 1.83 -29.74 -6.80
N ARG A 3 2.74 -28.83 -6.46
CA ARG A 3 2.46 -27.40 -6.58
C ARG A 3 2.40 -27.12 -8.08
N GLU A 4 1.21 -26.89 -8.60
CA GLU A 4 1.04 -26.30 -9.93
C GLU A 4 1.84 -25.00 -9.93
N SER A 5 2.90 -24.95 -10.74
CA SER A 5 3.81 -23.82 -10.78
C SER A 5 3.06 -22.64 -11.38
N TYR A 6 2.64 -21.68 -10.54
CA TYR A 6 2.06 -20.39 -10.93
C TYR A 6 3.09 -19.48 -11.64
N GLU A 7 4.01 -20.06 -12.41
CA GLU A 7 5.24 -19.43 -12.91
C GLU A 7 5.02 -18.28 -13.89
N ASN A 8 3.78 -17.84 -14.16
CA ASN A 8 3.48 -16.73 -15.07
C ASN A 8 2.18 -15.97 -14.75
N VAL A 9 1.75 -15.89 -13.48
CA VAL A 9 0.61 -15.01 -13.15
C VAL A 9 1.14 -13.60 -12.87
N ILE A 10 0.71 -12.64 -13.68
CA ILE A 10 0.97 -11.21 -13.42
C ILE A 10 0.01 -10.71 -12.33
N THR A 11 0.53 -10.13 -11.27
CA THR A 11 -0.24 -9.60 -10.15
C THR A 11 -0.38 -8.08 -10.25
N VAL A 12 -1.62 -7.59 -10.19
CA VAL A 12 -1.94 -6.17 -10.34
C VAL A 12 -2.74 -5.68 -9.14
N LEU A 13 -2.28 -4.60 -8.50
CA LEU A 13 -3.00 -3.85 -7.48
C LEU A 13 -3.44 -2.50 -8.05
N SER A 14 -4.74 -2.20 -7.96
CA SER A 14 -5.30 -0.89 -8.35
C SER A 14 -5.99 -0.24 -7.16
N ILE A 15 -5.65 1.02 -6.89
CA ILE A 15 -6.15 1.79 -5.75
C ILE A 15 -6.91 3.02 -6.25
N ASP A 16 -8.21 3.06 -5.97
CA ASP A 16 -9.08 4.17 -6.35
C ASP A 16 -8.78 5.46 -5.59
N GLY A 17 -9.12 6.58 -6.21
CA GLY A 17 -9.14 7.88 -5.55
C GLY A 17 -10.32 8.03 -4.59
N GLY A 18 -10.21 8.94 -3.62
CA GLY A 18 -11.28 9.16 -2.65
C GLY A 18 -11.09 10.32 -1.69
N GLY A 19 -10.06 11.14 -1.87
CA GLY A 19 -9.71 12.20 -0.91
C GLY A 19 -9.39 11.57 0.46
N ILE A 20 -9.95 12.13 1.52
CA ILE A 20 -9.81 11.59 2.89
C ILE A 20 -10.23 10.13 3.04
N ARG A 21 -11.09 9.61 2.14
CA ARG A 21 -11.50 8.20 2.14
C ARG A 21 -10.40 7.23 1.73
N GLY A 22 -9.22 7.71 1.34
CA GLY A 22 -8.03 6.87 1.11
C GLY A 22 -7.61 6.03 2.32
N ILE A 23 -8.08 6.38 3.53
CA ILE A 23 -7.93 5.55 4.74
C ILE A 23 -8.62 4.17 4.63
N ILE A 24 -9.68 4.06 3.82
CA ILE A 24 -10.40 2.79 3.61
C ILE A 24 -9.50 1.77 2.90
N PRO A 25 -8.99 2.02 1.66
CA PRO A 25 -8.03 1.11 1.05
C PRO A 25 -6.73 1.01 1.85
N GLY A 26 -6.28 2.06 2.52
CA GLY A 26 -5.11 1.99 3.42
C GLY A 26 -5.26 0.94 4.53
N THR A 27 -6.45 0.87 5.14
CA THR A 27 -6.75 -0.14 6.17
C THR A 27 -6.80 -1.56 5.61
N ILE A 28 -7.36 -1.75 4.41
CA ILE A 28 -7.38 -3.05 3.74
C ILE A 28 -5.95 -3.50 3.42
N LEU A 29 -5.12 -2.61 2.89
CA LEU A 29 -3.72 -2.90 2.55
C LEU A 29 -2.89 -3.20 3.80
N SER A 30 -3.12 -2.51 4.91
CA SER A 30 -2.48 -2.81 6.19
C SER A 30 -2.81 -4.22 6.68
N CYS A 31 -4.08 -4.64 6.56
CA CYS A 31 -4.48 -6.00 6.89
C CYS A 31 -3.84 -7.04 5.94
N LEU A 32 -3.85 -6.79 4.63
CA LEU A 32 -3.24 -7.67 3.64
C LEU A 32 -1.74 -7.84 3.89
N GLU A 33 -1.00 -6.75 4.07
CA GLU A 33 0.44 -6.79 4.34
C GLU A 33 0.75 -7.53 5.64
N SER A 34 -0.08 -7.38 6.68
CA SER A 34 0.07 -8.12 7.92
C SER A 34 -0.10 -9.63 7.73
N GLU A 35 -1.07 -10.08 6.92
CA GLU A 35 -1.22 -11.51 6.62
C GLU A 35 -0.03 -12.05 5.80
N LEU A 36 0.49 -11.28 4.85
CA LEU A 36 1.69 -11.64 4.09
C LEU A 36 2.92 -11.75 5.00
N GLN A 37 3.07 -10.83 5.95
CA GLN A 37 4.15 -10.86 6.94
C GLN A 37 4.09 -12.07 7.86
N LYS A 38 2.89 -12.55 8.20
CA LYS A 38 2.73 -13.80 8.98
C LYS A 38 3.20 -15.03 8.21
N LEU A 39 3.10 -15.01 6.88
CA LEU A 39 3.46 -16.12 6.01
C LEU A 39 4.96 -16.10 5.67
N ASP A 40 5.49 -14.94 5.31
CA ASP A 40 6.82 -14.82 4.68
C ASP A 40 7.83 -13.98 5.48
N GLY A 41 7.40 -13.38 6.61
CA GLY A 41 8.26 -12.65 7.56
C GLY A 41 7.98 -11.15 7.65
N GLU A 42 8.45 -10.52 8.73
CA GLU A 42 8.15 -9.11 9.08
C GLU A 42 8.59 -8.08 8.02
N GLU A 43 9.58 -8.45 7.20
CA GLU A 43 10.10 -7.59 6.14
C GLU A 43 9.26 -7.62 4.86
N ALA A 44 8.28 -8.51 4.73
CA ALA A 44 7.39 -8.57 3.58
C ALA A 44 6.62 -7.25 3.43
N ARG A 45 6.53 -6.76 2.19
CA ARG A 45 5.82 -5.54 1.81
C ARG A 45 4.91 -5.79 0.62
N ILE A 46 3.86 -4.99 0.46
CA ILE A 46 2.96 -5.07 -0.71
C ILE A 46 3.72 -5.11 -2.04
N ALA A 47 4.77 -4.29 -2.19
CA ALA A 47 5.56 -4.21 -3.43
C ALA A 47 6.34 -5.50 -3.77
N ASP A 48 6.49 -6.45 -2.85
CA ASP A 48 7.16 -7.73 -3.11
C ASP A 48 6.27 -8.72 -3.87
N TYR A 49 4.95 -8.51 -3.84
CA TYR A 49 3.95 -9.46 -4.34
C TYR A 49 3.21 -8.98 -5.59
N PHE A 50 3.29 -7.69 -5.90
CA PHE A 50 2.58 -7.07 -7.02
C PHE A 50 3.55 -6.56 -8.09
N ASP A 51 3.46 -7.13 -9.28
CA ASP A 51 4.24 -6.70 -10.45
C ASP A 51 3.88 -5.27 -10.88
N VAL A 52 2.60 -4.90 -10.73
CA VAL A 52 2.07 -3.58 -11.07
C VAL A 52 1.23 -3.06 -9.91
N ILE A 53 1.54 -1.84 -9.47
CA ILE A 53 0.72 -1.08 -8.53
C ILE A 53 0.35 0.23 -9.19
N ALA A 54 -0.95 0.49 -9.28
CA ALA A 54 -1.50 1.69 -9.87
C ALA A 54 -2.48 2.35 -8.90
N GLY A 55 -2.56 3.68 -8.97
CA GLY A 55 -3.58 4.39 -8.23
C GLY A 55 -3.84 5.79 -8.77
N THR A 56 -5.07 6.27 -8.57
CA THR A 56 -5.51 7.59 -9.04
C THR A 56 -5.76 8.52 -7.87
N SER A 57 -5.34 9.79 -7.98
CA SER A 57 -5.51 10.80 -6.93
C SER A 57 -4.88 10.33 -5.60
N THR A 58 -5.66 10.25 -4.52
CA THR A 58 -5.17 9.73 -3.23
C THR A 58 -4.69 8.27 -3.31
N GLY A 59 -5.25 7.45 -4.20
CA GLY A 59 -4.71 6.11 -4.46
C GLY A 59 -3.33 6.15 -5.12
N GLY A 60 -3.05 7.19 -5.92
CA GLY A 60 -1.72 7.43 -6.50
C GLY A 60 -0.70 7.86 -5.45
N LEU A 61 -1.10 8.68 -4.47
CA LEU A 61 -0.27 9.01 -3.32
C LEU A 61 0.08 7.76 -2.50
N VAL A 62 -0.92 6.92 -2.20
CA VAL A 62 -0.72 5.63 -1.53
C VAL A 62 0.23 4.73 -2.33
N THR A 63 0.03 4.64 -3.65
CA THR A 63 0.93 3.89 -4.55
C THR A 63 2.37 4.38 -4.43
N ALA A 64 2.60 5.69 -4.45
CA ALA A 64 3.93 6.26 -4.31
C ALA A 64 4.56 5.93 -2.93
N MET A 65 3.80 6.01 -1.84
CA MET A 65 4.28 5.65 -0.50
C MET A 65 4.73 4.18 -0.42
N LEU A 66 3.98 3.27 -1.05
CA LEU A 66 4.25 1.83 -1.04
C LEU A 66 5.35 1.38 -2.00
N THR A 67 5.80 2.24 -2.91
CA THR A 67 6.74 1.83 -3.99
C THR A 67 7.99 2.69 -4.08
N ALA A 68 8.00 3.89 -3.49
CA ALA A 68 9.20 4.72 -3.45
C ALA A 68 10.30 4.02 -2.62
N PRO A 69 11.51 3.85 -3.17
CA PRO A 69 12.58 3.16 -2.46
C PRO A 69 13.24 4.05 -1.41
N ASP A 70 13.62 3.45 -0.28
CA ASP A 70 14.54 3.99 0.71
C ASP A 70 16.02 3.76 0.30
N GLU A 71 16.96 4.08 1.20
CA GLU A 71 18.40 3.87 0.97
C GLU A 71 18.77 2.39 0.78
N ASN A 72 17.96 1.47 1.29
CA ASN A 72 18.13 0.03 1.18
C ASN A 72 17.36 -0.57 -0.02
N LYS A 73 16.78 0.26 -0.88
CA LYS A 73 15.92 -0.15 -2.02
C LYS A 73 14.67 -0.93 -1.59
N ARG A 74 14.16 -0.68 -0.39
CA ARG A 74 12.88 -1.19 0.13
C ARG A 74 11.82 -0.09 0.07
N PRO A 75 10.52 -0.43 0.02
CA PRO A 75 9.46 0.56 0.18
C PRO A 75 9.67 1.44 1.41
N LEU A 76 9.61 2.76 1.23
CA LEU A 76 9.81 3.76 2.28
C LEU A 76 8.75 3.65 3.39
N PHE A 77 7.54 3.21 3.05
CA PHE A 77 6.43 3.03 3.97
C PHE A 77 5.93 1.59 3.94
N ALA A 78 5.57 1.07 5.12
CA ALA A 78 4.72 -0.11 5.25
C ALA A 78 3.24 0.29 5.05
N ALA A 79 2.38 -0.67 4.72
CA ALA A 79 0.97 -0.40 4.46
C ALA A 79 0.23 0.15 5.70
N LYS A 80 0.66 -0.20 6.91
CA LYS A 80 0.11 0.38 8.15
C LYS A 80 0.35 1.89 8.27
N ASP A 81 1.48 2.38 7.75
CA ASP A 81 1.90 3.78 7.90
C ASP A 81 1.02 4.73 7.06
N ILE A 82 0.27 4.20 6.08
CA ILE A 82 -0.71 4.96 5.29
C ILE A 82 -1.79 5.56 6.19
N ASN A 83 -2.27 4.78 7.17
CA ASN A 83 -3.32 5.24 8.08
C ASN A 83 -2.81 6.37 8.97
N ASP A 84 -1.59 6.23 9.48
CA ASP A 84 -0.94 7.27 10.29
C ASP A 84 -0.73 8.55 9.48
N PHE A 85 -0.29 8.42 8.22
CA PHE A 85 -0.17 9.55 7.30
C PHE A 85 -1.50 10.30 7.13
N TYR A 86 -2.61 9.58 6.90
CA TYR A 86 -3.92 10.24 6.79
C TYR A 86 -4.33 10.92 8.09
N LEU A 87 -4.15 10.27 9.25
CA LEU A 87 -4.52 10.85 10.54
C LEU A 87 -3.71 12.11 10.86
N GLU A 88 -2.43 12.13 10.54
CA GLU A 88 -1.55 13.27 10.82
C GLU A 88 -1.77 14.42 9.83
N HIS A 89 -1.85 14.12 8.53
CA HIS A 89 -1.76 15.14 7.49
C HIS A 89 -3.13 15.60 6.95
N CYS A 90 -4.21 14.84 7.15
CA CYS A 90 -5.53 15.24 6.63
C CYS A 90 -5.96 16.64 7.03
N PRO A 91 -5.81 17.11 8.29
CA PRO A 91 -6.22 18.46 8.66
C PRO A 91 -5.46 19.57 7.91
N LYS A 92 -4.24 19.29 7.43
CA LYS A 92 -3.41 20.23 6.67
C LYS A 92 -3.70 20.15 5.17
N ILE A 93 -3.94 18.95 4.65
CA ILE A 93 -4.26 18.71 3.23
C ILE A 93 -5.68 19.14 2.90
N PHE A 94 -6.63 18.90 3.82
CA PHE A 94 -8.04 19.24 3.72
C PHE A 94 -8.44 20.18 4.87
N PRO A 95 -7.93 21.43 4.89
CA PRO A 95 -8.28 22.38 5.94
C PRO A 95 -9.78 22.67 5.90
N GLN A 96 -10.43 22.70 7.06
CA GLN A 96 -11.81 23.18 7.16
C GLN A 96 -11.79 24.70 7.23
N GLU A 97 -12.31 25.35 6.19
CA GLU A 97 -12.66 26.77 6.26
C GLU A 97 -13.79 26.93 7.29
N ARG A 98 -13.55 27.79 8.28
CA ARG A 98 -14.54 28.14 9.32
C ARG A 98 -15.46 29.23 8.83
#